data_AF-A0AAV9FEU3-F1
#
_entry.id   AF-A0AAV9FEU3-F1
#
_cell.length_a   1.000
_cell.length_b   1.000
_cell.length_c   1.000
_cell.angle_alpha   90.00
_cell.angle_beta   90.00
_cell.angle_gamma   90.00
#
_symmetry.space_group_name_H-M   'P 1'
#
loop_
_entity.id
_entity.type
_entity.pdbx_description
1 polymer ?
#
loop_
_entity_poly.entity_id
_entity_poly.type
_entity_poly.pdbx_seq_one_letter_code
_entity_poly.pdbx_strand_id
1 'polypeptide(L)'
;MGFHELETLNASYSRIEDEGLVTGLRRCGERLRVVDLKYSQVTKHGMIKMVNRCPRLSELVFTMVLITDELVAPTQELAQFARIIRNTIY
;
A
#
# COMPACT_ATOMS: atom_id res chain seq x y z
N MET A 1 7.74 -6.64 20.94
CA MET A 1 6.83 -7.64 20.35
C MET A 1 6.63 -7.26 18.89
N GLY A 2 6.92 -8.18 17.96
CA GLY A 2 7.00 -7.88 16.54
C GLY A 2 5.82 -8.47 15.76
N PHE A 3 5.24 -7.66 14.87
CA PHE A 3 4.13 -8.06 13.99
C PHE A 3 4.62 -8.84 12.76
N HIS A 4 5.61 -9.72 12.94
CA HIS A 4 6.29 -10.40 11.84
C HIS A 4 5.43 -11.46 11.13
N GLU A 5 4.33 -11.87 11.78
CA GLU A 5 3.36 -12.84 11.28
C GLU A 5 2.09 -12.18 10.69
N LEU A 6 2.06 -10.84 10.61
CA LEU A 6 0.87 -10.13 10.12
C LEU A 6 0.74 -10.30 8.60
N GLU A 7 -0.33 -10.95 8.15
CA GLU A 7 -0.66 -11.12 6.72
C GLU A 7 -1.66 -10.09 6.20
N THR A 8 -2.47 -9.51 7.09
CA THR A 8 -3.52 -8.55 6.72
C THR A 8 -3.41 -7.28 7.56
N LEU A 9 -3.37 -6.14 6.89
CA LEU A 9 -3.42 -4.82 7.52
C LEU A 9 -4.69 -4.09 7.07
N ASN A 10 -5.60 -3.83 8.00
CA ASN A 10 -6.72 -2.94 7.76
C ASN A 10 -6.44 -1.58 8.42
N ALA A 11 -6.23 -0.56 7.59
CA ALA A 11 -6.09 0.83 8.00
C ALA A 11 -7.19 1.71 7.36
N SER A 12 -8.31 1.10 6.98
CA SER A 12 -9.45 1.83 6.44
C SER A 12 -10.02 2.81 7.46
N TYR A 13 -10.54 3.95 6.98
CA TYR A 13 -11.09 5.04 7.81
C TYR A 13 -10.11 5.57 8.89
N SER A 14 -8.81 5.40 8.68
CA SER A 14 -7.78 5.92 9.59
C SER A 14 -7.19 7.23 9.06
N ARG A 15 -6.55 8.00 9.95
CA ARG A 15 -5.78 9.19 9.56
C ARG A 15 -4.33 8.85 9.21
N ILE A 16 -4.07 7.62 8.74
CA ILE A 16 -2.72 7.24 8.34
C ILE A 16 -2.34 7.96 7.04
N GLU A 17 -1.12 8.49 7.04
CA GLU A 17 -0.49 9.18 5.91
C GLU A 17 0.70 8.35 5.40
N ASP A 18 1.26 8.74 4.24
CA ASP A 18 2.33 8.04 3.54
C ASP A 18 3.51 7.66 4.47
N GLU A 19 4.02 8.62 5.25
CA GLU A 19 5.18 8.40 6.13
C GLU A 19 4.86 7.43 7.26
N GLY A 20 3.66 7.54 7.84
CA GLY A 20 3.18 6.66 8.90
C GLY A 20 3.05 5.22 8.41
N LEU A 21 2.46 5.03 7.23
CA LEU A 21 2.33 3.73 6.58
C LEU A 21 3.71 3.11 6.30
N VAL A 22 4.59 3.85 5.62
CA VAL A 22 5.92 3.38 5.23
C VAL A 22 6.77 3.01 6.46
N THR A 23 6.69 3.80 7.52
CA THR A 23 7.43 3.54 8.77
C THR A 23 6.87 2.33 9.51
N GLY A 24 5.53 2.20 9.61
CA GLY A 24 4.89 1.05 10.26
C GLY A 24 5.24 -0.28 9.59
N LEU A 25 5.32 -0.29 8.26
CA LEU A 25 5.64 -1.48 7.48
C LEU A 25 7.06 -2.02 7.64
N ARG A 26 7.98 -1.27 8.25
CA ARG A 26 9.33 -1.78 8.54
C ARG A 26 9.32 -3.04 9.42
N ARG A 27 8.24 -3.28 10.18
CA ARG A 27 8.14 -4.40 11.12
C ARG A 27 7.30 -5.57 10.62
N CYS A 28 6.41 -5.35 9.64
CA CYS A 28 5.43 -6.34 9.19
C CYS A 28 5.32 -6.49 7.67
N GLY A 29 5.95 -5.62 6.87
CA GLY A 29 5.80 -5.58 5.42
C GLY A 29 6.15 -6.88 4.70
N GLU A 30 7.14 -7.63 5.19
CA GLU A 30 7.64 -8.84 4.52
C GLU A 30 6.60 -9.95 4.35
N ARG A 31 5.59 -10.01 5.23
CA ARG A 31 4.54 -11.04 5.20
C ARG A 31 3.17 -10.53 4.80
N LEU A 32 2.97 -9.22 4.68
CA LEU A 32 1.68 -8.67 4.31
C LEU A 32 1.27 -9.09 2.89
N ARG A 33 0.03 -9.57 2.79
CA ARG A 33 -0.62 -10.06 1.57
C ARG A 33 -1.81 -9.19 1.18
N VAL A 34 -2.50 -8.64 2.18
CA VAL A 34 -3.68 -7.79 1.99
C VAL A 34 -3.51 -6.50 2.78
N VAL A 35 -3.69 -5.37 2.12
CA VAL A 35 -3.72 -4.05 2.77
C VAL A 35 -4.99 -3.31 2.34
N ASP A 36 -5.79 -2.87 3.30
CA ASP A 36 -6.96 -2.01 3.08
C ASP A 36 -6.66 -0.58 3.57
N LEU A 37 -6.69 0.37 2.63
CA LEU A 37 -6.44 1.79 2.82
C LEU A 37 -7.65 2.65 2.44
N LYS A 38 -8.86 2.07 2.30
CA LYS A 38 -10.07 2.85 1.97
C LYS A 38 -10.27 3.99 2.95
N TYR A 39 -10.57 5.19 2.45
CA TYR A 39 -10.78 6.39 3.27
C TYR A 39 -9.62 6.72 4.24
N SER A 40 -8.38 6.39 3.87
CA SER A 40 -7.17 6.88 4.53
C SER A 40 -6.66 8.18 3.90
N GLN A 41 -5.55 8.74 4.40
CA GLN A 41 -4.87 9.88 3.77
C GLN A 41 -3.64 9.45 2.96
N VAL A 42 -3.54 8.17 2.61
CA VAL A 42 -2.43 7.64 1.83
C VAL A 42 -2.61 8.00 0.36
N THR A 43 -1.57 8.58 -0.24
CA THR A 43 -1.56 9.00 -1.64
C THR A 43 -1.15 7.85 -2.57
N LYS A 44 -1.35 8.05 -3.89
CA LYS A 44 -0.78 7.16 -4.93
C LYS A 44 0.73 6.94 -4.73
N HIS A 45 1.47 8.00 -4.43
CA HIS A 45 2.90 7.93 -4.22
C HIS A 45 3.26 7.13 -2.96
N GLY A 46 2.50 7.33 -1.88
CA GLY A 46 2.61 6.51 -0.67
C GLY A 46 2.39 5.02 -0.94
N MET A 47 1.35 4.68 -1.72
CA MET A 47 1.07 3.30 -2.12
C MET A 47 2.18 2.69 -2.98
N ILE A 48 2.77 3.45 -3.91
CA ILE A 48 3.91 3.01 -4.73
C ILE A 48 5.14 2.72 -3.85
N LYS A 49 5.44 3.61 -2.89
CA LYS A 49 6.53 3.37 -1.92
C LYS A 49 6.27 2.16 -1.02
N MET A 50 5.00 1.95 -0.66
CA MET A 50 4.55 0.86 0.20
C MET A 50 4.75 -0.52 -0.45
N VAL A 51 4.40 -0.68 -1.74
CA VAL A 51 4.46 -1.99 -2.41
C VAL A 51 5.86 -2.58 -2.45
N ASN A 52 6.92 -1.76 -2.55
CA ASN A 52 8.30 -2.24 -2.48
C ASN A 52 8.67 -2.87 -1.13
N ARG A 53 7.98 -2.47 -0.06
CA ARG A 53 8.19 -3.02 1.29
C ARG A 53 7.35 -4.26 1.57
N CYS A 54 6.43 -4.58 0.66
CA CYS A 54 5.49 -5.68 0.79
C CYS A 54 5.65 -6.65 -0.40
N PRO A 55 6.74 -7.43 -0.46
CA PRO A 55 7.05 -8.30 -1.62
C PRO A 55 5.99 -9.39 -1.84
N ARG A 56 5.23 -9.74 -0.80
CA ARG A 56 4.16 -10.74 -0.84
C ARG A 56 2.76 -10.14 -1.04
N LEU A 57 2.66 -8.83 -1.26
CA LEU A 57 1.37 -8.18 -1.42
C LEU A 57 0.67 -8.67 -2.68
N SER A 58 -0.55 -9.17 -2.50
CA SER A 58 -1.43 -9.67 -3.55
C SER A 58 -2.66 -8.80 -3.74
N GLU A 59 -3.09 -8.08 -2.71
CA GLU A 59 -4.32 -7.28 -2.74
C GLU A 59 -4.09 -5.93 -2.04
N LEU A 60 -4.50 -4.85 -2.70
CA LEU A 60 -4.43 -3.48 -2.19
C LEU A 60 -5.77 -2.76 -2.43
N VAL A 61 -6.55 -2.58 -1.38
CA VAL A 61 -7.88 -1.96 -1.45
C VAL A 61 -7.74 -0.47 -1.10
N PHE A 62 -8.25 0.43 -1.93
CA PHE A 62 -8.20 1.88 -1.71
C PHE A 62 -9.37 2.58 -2.40
N THR A 63 -9.65 3.83 -2.00
CA THR A 63 -10.72 4.64 -2.61
C THR A 63 -10.13 5.51 -3.73
N MET A 64 -10.71 5.45 -4.94
CA MET A 64 -10.18 6.08 -6.17
C MET A 64 -9.99 7.61 -6.09
N VAL A 65 -10.70 8.28 -5.19
CA VAL A 65 -10.74 9.76 -5.08
C VAL A 65 -9.41 10.39 -4.62
N LEU A 66 -8.47 9.59 -4.09
CA LEU A 66 -7.17 10.05 -3.58
C LEU A 66 -6.00 9.91 -4.57
N ILE A 67 -6.26 9.42 -5.78
CA ILE A 67 -5.24 9.30 -6.83
C ILE A 67 -5.34 10.53 -7.72
N THR A 68 -4.75 11.65 -7.32
CA THR A 68 -4.42 12.72 -8.27
C THR A 68 -3.34 12.21 -9.23
N ASP A 69 -3.57 12.40 -10.53
CA ASP A 69 -2.64 12.00 -11.60
C ASP A 69 -1.40 12.89 -11.62
N GLU A 70 -0.50 12.67 -10.68
CA GLU A 70 0.87 13.15 -10.82
C GLU A 70 1.66 12.10 -11.61
N LEU A 71 2.26 12.54 -12.72
CA LEU A 71 3.12 11.75 -13.59
C LEU A 71 4.35 11.27 -12.81
N VAL A 72 4.27 10.06 -12.27
CA VAL A 72 5.44 9.37 -11.71
C VAL A 72 6.19 8.74 -12.90
N ALA A 73 7.48 9.06 -13.05
CA ALA A 73 8.33 8.45 -14.07
C ALA A 73 8.30 6.91 -13.95
N PRO A 74 8.37 6.15 -15.05
CA PRO A 74 8.32 4.69 -15.01
C PRO A 74 9.46 4.12 -14.15
N THR A 75 9.15 3.66 -12.95
CA THR A 75 10.06 2.95 -12.03
C THR A 75 9.61 1.49 -11.86
N GLN A 76 10.51 0.64 -11.36
CA GLN A 76 10.20 -0.76 -11.01
C GLN A 76 9.03 -0.86 -10.01
N GLU A 77 8.87 0.18 -9.21
CA GLU A 77 7.86 0.35 -8.16
C GLU A 77 6.47 0.49 -8.78
N LEU A 78 6.36 1.23 -9.90
CA LEU A 78 5.14 1.31 -10.71
C LEU A 78 4.79 -0.02 -11.35
N ALA A 79 5.77 -0.85 -11.74
CA ALA A 79 5.49 -2.17 -12.32
C ALA A 79 4.88 -3.12 -11.28
N GLN A 80 5.39 -3.14 -10.05
CA GLN A 80 4.82 -3.92 -8.96
C GLN A 80 3.44 -3.39 -8.55
N PHE A 81 3.30 -2.07 -8.44
CA PHE A 81 2.01 -1.42 -8.17
C PHE A 81 0.98 -1.81 -9.24
N ALA A 82 1.30 -1.63 -10.53
CA ALA A 82 0.45 -2.00 -11.67
C ALA A 82 0.10 -3.50 -11.72
N ARG A 83 0.98 -4.39 -11.24
CA ARG A 83 0.68 -5.82 -11.08
C ARG A 83 -0.40 -6.05 -10.02
N ILE A 84 -0.34 -5.34 -8.89
CA ILE A 84 -1.25 -5.53 -7.75
C ILE A 84 -2.64 -4.95 -8.05
N ILE A 85 -2.73 -3.74 -8.60
CA ILE A 85 -4.04 -3.16 -8.97
C ILE A 85 -4.76 -3.91 -10.08
N ARG A 86 -4.06 -4.57 -11.01
CA ARG A 86 -4.73 -5.44 -12.01
C ARG A 86 -5.49 -6.61 -11.39
N ASN A 87 -5.15 -6.99 -10.15
CA ASN A 87 -5.77 -8.11 -9.44
C ASN A 87 -6.73 -7.65 -8.34
N THR A 88 -6.93 -6.34 -8.14
CA THR A 88 -7.75 -5.82 -7.04
C THR A 88 -9.01 -5.14 -7.57
N ILE A 89 -10.17 -5.45 -6.96
CA ILE A 89 -11.48 -4.89 -7.31
C ILE A 89 -11.60 -3.51 -6.63
N TYR A 90 -11.99 -2.48 -7.40
CA TYR A 90 -12.15 -1.08 -6.94
C TYR A 90 -13.33 -0.86 -5.99
#